data_AF-A0A9E4CR00-F1
#
_entry.id   AF-A0A9E4CR00-F1
#
_cell.length_a   1.000
_cell.length_b   1.000
_cell.length_c   1.000
_cell.angle_alpha   90.00
_cell.angle_beta   90.00
_cell.angle_gamma   90.00
#
_symmetry.space_group_name_H-M   'P 1'
#
loop_
_entity.id
_entity.type
_entity.pdbx_description
1 polymer ?
#
loop_
_entity_poly.entity_id
_entity_poly.type
_entity_poly.pdbx_seq_one_letter_code
_entity_poly.pdbx_strand_id
1 'polypeptide(L)'
;MRPRSTVRMTPTMSSSLGERTKEMKTVLHEELSHGLRTPLTSVLGYAGTLLEQWEDLGEDDRMEFVRIVYGEALRMAHSVEALDRQLYHEFAVKNARSGAFKGLHGLADAS
;
A
#
# COMPACT_ATOMS: atom_id res chain seq x y z
N MET A 1 -55.68 3.31 24.05
CA MET A 1 -54.83 4.04 23.09
C MET A 1 -53.37 3.85 23.54
N ARG A 2 -52.54 3.11 22.80
CA ARG A 2 -51.13 2.86 23.17
C ARG A 2 -50.24 3.85 22.38
N PRO A 3 -49.36 4.64 23.03
CA PRO A 3 -48.47 5.51 22.28
C PRO A 3 -47.38 4.71 21.57
N ARG A 4 -47.10 5.13 20.33
CA ARG A 4 -46.07 4.61 19.42
C ARG A 4 -44.69 5.15 19.79
N SER A 5 -43.74 4.22 19.90
CA SER A 5 -42.34 4.27 19.45
C SER A 5 -41.56 5.58 19.54
N THR A 6 -40.45 5.54 20.29
CA THR A 6 -39.26 6.34 19.99
C THR A 6 -38.04 5.41 19.93
N VAL A 7 -37.79 4.81 18.77
CA VAL A 7 -36.48 4.20 18.49
C VAL A 7 -35.53 5.35 18.17
N ARG A 8 -34.71 5.73 19.15
CA ARG A 8 -33.58 6.64 18.93
C ARG A 8 -32.34 5.80 18.71
N MET A 9 -32.08 5.41 17.46
CA MET A 9 -30.74 5.01 17.05
C MET A 9 -30.12 6.14 16.26
N THR A 10 -29.16 6.83 16.87
CA THR A 10 -28.14 7.58 16.14
C THR A 10 -26.80 7.06 16.62
N PRO A 11 -26.13 6.25 15.80
CA PRO A 11 -24.74 6.62 15.49
C PRO A 11 -24.33 6.20 14.07
N THR A 12 -24.93 6.75 13.00
CA THR A 12 -24.75 6.13 11.67
C THR A 12 -23.63 6.75 10.81
N MET A 13 -23.08 7.92 11.15
CA MET A 13 -22.01 8.54 10.34
C MET A 13 -20.60 8.20 10.84
N SER A 14 -20.37 8.22 12.17
CA SER A 14 -19.03 8.01 12.75
C SER A 14 -18.55 6.56 12.71
N SER A 15 -19.45 5.56 12.81
CA SER A 15 -19.04 4.15 12.70
C SER A 15 -18.71 3.78 11.26
N SER A 16 -19.53 4.21 10.29
CA SER A 16 -19.34 3.86 8.87
C SER A 16 -18.01 4.39 8.29
N LEU A 17 -17.52 5.54 8.78
CA LEU A 17 -16.24 6.08 8.35
C LEU A 17 -15.05 5.30 8.93
N GLY A 18 -15.15 4.88 10.20
CA GLY A 18 -14.16 4.04 10.86
C GLY A 18 -14.11 2.63 10.25
N GLU A 19 -15.27 2.05 9.96
CA GLU A 19 -15.40 0.75 9.30
C GLU A 19 -14.82 0.76 7.89
N ARG A 20 -15.15 1.78 7.07
CA ARG A 20 -14.57 1.94 5.72
C ARG A 20 -13.05 2.15 5.75
N THR A 21 -12.53 2.88 6.73
CA THR A 21 -11.07 3.07 6.89
C THR A 21 -10.37 1.76 7.24
N LYS A 22 -11.00 0.94 8.09
CA LYS A 22 -10.48 -0.37 8.48
C LYS A 22 -10.52 -1.36 7.32
N GLU A 23 -11.63 -1.44 6.59
CA GLU A 23 -11.75 -2.28 5.38
C GLU A 23 -10.71 -1.88 4.33
N MET A 24 -10.54 -0.58 4.05
CA MET A 24 -9.53 -0.11 3.11
C MET A 24 -8.12 -0.52 3.54
N LYS A 25 -7.80 -0.36 4.83
CA LYS A 25 -6.51 -0.80 5.38
C LYS A 25 -6.30 -2.30 5.18
N THR A 26 -7.33 -3.11 5.37
CA THR A 26 -7.25 -4.57 5.17
C THR A 26 -6.96 -4.90 3.70
N VAL A 27 -7.71 -4.32 2.76
CA VAL A 27 -7.50 -4.54 1.32
C VAL A 27 -6.09 -4.13 0.90
N LEU A 28 -5.62 -2.96 1.35
CA LEU A 28 -4.25 -2.50 1.07
C LEU A 28 -3.20 -3.46 1.65
N HIS A 29 -3.44 -3.99 2.85
CA HIS A 29 -2.54 -4.94 3.50
C HIS A 29 -2.50 -6.30 2.79
N GLU A 30 -3.64 -6.77 2.28
CA GLU A 30 -3.75 -8.00 1.49
C GLU A 30 -3.05 -7.85 0.15
N GLU A 31 -3.28 -6.75 -0.58
CA GLU A 31 -2.61 -6.43 -1.85
C GLU A 31 -1.09 -6.34 -1.68
N LEU A 32 -0.64 -5.68 -0.60
CA LEU A 32 0.76 -5.63 -0.16
C LEU A 32 1.35 -7.02 0.07
N SER A 33 0.66 -7.80 0.89
CA SER A 33 1.16 -9.09 1.34
C SER A 33 1.24 -10.07 0.18
N HIS A 34 0.22 -10.13 -0.68
CA HIS A 34 0.24 -11.00 -1.85
C HIS A 34 1.20 -10.50 -2.93
N GLY A 35 1.22 -9.19 -3.20
CA GLY A 35 2.07 -8.57 -4.22
C GLY A 35 3.56 -8.58 -3.91
N LEU A 36 3.94 -8.64 -2.62
CA LEU A 36 5.34 -8.74 -2.18
C LEU A 36 5.78 -10.19 -1.89
N ARG A 37 4.87 -11.05 -1.41
CA ARG A 37 5.24 -12.42 -1.00
C ARG A 37 5.76 -13.24 -2.16
N THR A 38 5.09 -13.21 -3.31
CA THR A 38 5.53 -13.96 -4.49
C THR A 38 6.93 -13.54 -4.97
N PRO A 39 7.21 -12.25 -5.26
CA PRO A 39 8.55 -11.86 -5.69
C PRO A 39 9.61 -12.07 -4.60
N LEU A 40 9.27 -11.91 -3.32
CA LEU A 40 10.19 -12.19 -2.22
C LEU A 40 10.56 -13.68 -2.15
N THR A 41 9.59 -14.59 -2.31
CA THR A 41 9.85 -16.03 -2.37
C THR A 41 10.80 -16.37 -3.51
N SER A 42 10.59 -15.78 -4.69
CA SER A 42 11.49 -15.96 -5.83
C SER A 42 12.90 -15.41 -5.56
N VAL A 43 13.04 -14.19 -5.03
CA VAL A 43 14.35 -13.61 -4.66
C VAL A 43 15.10 -14.55 -3.71
N LEU A 44 14.44 -15.00 -2.64
CA LEU A 44 15.08 -15.87 -1.64
C LEU A 44 15.47 -17.23 -2.23
N GLY A 45 14.63 -17.81 -3.09
CA GLY A 45 14.92 -19.07 -3.77
C GLY A 45 16.15 -18.97 -4.66
N TYR A 46 16.15 -18.05 -5.62
CA TYR A 46 17.26 -17.89 -6.56
C TYR A 46 18.55 -17.42 -5.88
N ALA A 47 18.47 -16.49 -4.93
CA ALA A 47 19.63 -16.09 -4.15
C ALA A 47 20.18 -17.25 -3.29
N GLY A 48 19.30 -18.08 -2.71
CA GLY A 48 19.70 -19.28 -1.97
C GLY A 48 20.42 -20.28 -2.86
N THR A 49 19.88 -20.59 -4.05
CA THR A 49 20.53 -21.47 -5.02
C THR A 49 21.88 -20.92 -5.48
N LEU A 50 21.98 -19.62 -5.75
CA LEU A 50 23.25 -18.97 -6.09
C LEU A 50 24.29 -19.10 -4.96
N LEU A 51 23.88 -19.03 -3.69
CA LEU A 51 24.78 -19.17 -2.56
C LEU A 51 25.23 -20.62 -2.34
N GLU A 52 24.32 -21.58 -2.51
CA GLU A 52 24.58 -23.00 -2.24
C GLU A 52 25.28 -23.73 -3.39
N GLN A 53 25.00 -23.35 -4.63
CA GLN A 53 25.39 -24.09 -5.84
C GLN A 53 26.21 -23.24 -6.80
N TRP A 54 26.87 -22.17 -6.33
CA TRP A 54 27.61 -21.25 -7.18
C TRP A 54 28.56 -21.98 -8.13
N GLU A 55 29.42 -22.85 -7.60
CA GLU A 55 30.45 -23.58 -8.37
C GLU A 55 29.86 -24.55 -9.40
N ASP A 56 28.69 -25.12 -9.12
CA ASP A 56 28.00 -26.10 -9.97
C ASP A 56 27.19 -25.45 -11.10
N LEU A 57 26.83 -24.16 -10.95
CA LEU A 57 26.10 -23.40 -11.97
C LEU A 57 27.04 -22.90 -13.08
N GLY A 58 26.59 -23.01 -14.34
CA GLY A 58 27.26 -22.36 -15.46
C GLY A 58 27.17 -20.84 -15.38
N GLU A 59 28.04 -20.13 -16.12
CA GLU A 59 28.04 -18.66 -16.14
C GLU A 59 26.68 -18.09 -16.62
N ASP A 60 26.09 -18.71 -17.64
CA ASP A 60 24.78 -18.31 -18.17
C ASP A 60 23.67 -18.47 -17.13
N ASP A 61 23.63 -19.60 -16.41
CA ASP A 61 22.63 -19.87 -15.35
C ASP A 61 22.78 -18.88 -14.18
N ARG A 62 24.03 -18.60 -13.77
CA ARG A 62 24.30 -17.59 -12.74
C ARG A 62 23.76 -16.23 -13.14
N MET A 63 24.03 -15.83 -14.39
CA MET A 63 23.54 -14.56 -14.93
C MET A 63 22.02 -14.52 -15.02
N GLU A 64 21.38 -15.62 -15.43
CA GLU A 64 19.92 -15.74 -15.45
C GLU A 64 19.33 -15.57 -14.05
N PHE A 65 19.87 -16.28 -13.04
CA PHE A 65 19.37 -16.20 -11.67
C PHE A 65 19.54 -14.80 -11.08
N VAL A 66 20.67 -14.15 -11.33
CA VAL A 66 20.89 -12.74 -10.93
C VAL A 66 19.89 -11.81 -11.59
N ARG A 67 19.58 -12.00 -12.89
CA ARG A 67 18.56 -11.22 -13.60
C ARG A 67 17.17 -11.43 -13.01
N ILE A 68 16.83 -12.66 -12.64
CA ILE A 68 15.56 -12.95 -11.99
C ILE A 68 15.50 -12.22 -10.64
N VAL A 69 16.50 -12.38 -9.78
CA VAL A 69 16.58 -11.69 -8.47
C VAL A 69 16.39 -10.17 -8.64
N TYR A 70 17.10 -9.56 -9.59
CA TYR A 70 16.98 -8.14 -9.86
C TYR A 70 15.57 -7.75 -10.36
N GLY A 71 15.01 -8.52 -11.28
CA GLY A 71 13.66 -8.31 -11.81
C GLY A 71 12.58 -8.42 -10.73
N GLU A 72 12.69 -9.38 -9.82
CA GLU A 72 11.78 -9.50 -8.67
C GLU A 72 11.91 -8.31 -7.70
N ALA A 73 13.13 -7.89 -7.41
CA ALA A 73 13.40 -6.74 -6.55
C ALA A 73 12.80 -5.44 -7.11
N LEU A 74 12.90 -5.23 -8.43
CA LEU A 74 12.24 -4.11 -9.10
C LEU A 74 10.72 -4.20 -9.01
N ARG A 75 10.13 -5.38 -9.17
CA ARG A 75 8.67 -5.54 -9.02
C ARG A 75 8.21 -5.22 -7.59
N MET A 76 8.98 -5.61 -6.58
CA MET A 76 8.70 -5.20 -5.20
C MET A 76 8.79 -3.69 -5.02
N ALA A 77 9.80 -3.04 -5.59
CA ALA A 77 9.93 -1.58 -5.54
C ALA A 77 8.72 -0.89 -6.17
N HIS A 78 8.28 -1.34 -7.35
CA HIS A 78 7.08 -0.79 -8.01
C HIS A 78 5.80 -1.01 -7.19
N SER A 79 5.64 -2.17 -6.54
CA SER A 79 4.51 -2.42 -5.64
C SER A 79 4.50 -1.42 -4.48
N VAL A 80 5.65 -1.17 -3.85
CA VAL A 80 5.80 -0.17 -2.77
C VAL A 80 5.47 1.23 -3.26
N GLU A 81 5.98 1.65 -4.41
CA GLU A 81 5.71 2.97 -5.01
C GLU A 81 4.23 3.15 -5.41
N ALA A 82 3.58 2.09 -5.89
CA ALA A 82 2.16 2.13 -6.23
C ALA A 82 1.30 2.41 -4.97
N LEU A 83 1.68 1.81 -3.85
CA LEU A 83 1.00 2.01 -2.57
C LEU A 83 1.25 3.38 -1.99
N ASP A 84 2.50 3.85 -2.04
CA ASP A 84 2.85 5.21 -1.63
C ASP A 84 1.97 6.23 -2.36
N ARG A 85 1.83 6.09 -3.69
CA ARG A 85 0.93 6.92 -4.50
C ARG A 85 -0.55 6.79 -4.11
N GLN A 86 -1.04 5.58 -3.83
CA GLN A 86 -2.43 5.38 -3.40
C GLN A 86 -2.71 6.08 -2.08
N LEU A 87 -1.79 5.98 -1.12
CA LEU A 87 -1.88 6.67 0.17
C LEU A 87 -1.86 8.19 -0.02
N TYR A 88 -0.90 8.72 -0.78
CA TYR A 88 -0.81 10.17 -1.06
C TYR A 88 -2.07 10.72 -1.74
N HIS A 89 -2.62 10.02 -2.74
CA HIS A 89 -3.84 10.46 -3.41
C HIS A 89 -5.03 10.49 -2.45
N GLU A 90 -5.18 9.49 -1.58
CA GLU A 90 -6.28 9.46 -0.61
C GLU A 90 -6.17 10.59 0.44
N PHE A 91 -4.96 10.87 0.93
CA PHE A 91 -4.71 11.99 1.85
C PHE A 91 -4.95 13.35 1.18
N ALA A 92 -4.50 13.54 -0.06
CA ALA A 92 -4.72 14.77 -0.82
C ALA A 92 -6.22 15.02 -1.07
N VAL A 93 -6.99 13.98 -1.43
CA VAL A 93 -8.44 14.07 -1.66
C VAL A 93 -9.20 14.36 -0.36
N LYS A 94 -8.82 13.72 0.76
CA LYS A 94 -9.43 13.99 2.08
C LYS A 94 -9.16 15.42 2.53
N ASN A 95 -7.94 15.92 2.36
CA ASN A 95 -7.59 17.29 2.73
C ASN A 95 -8.27 18.34 1.84
N ALA A 96 -8.38 18.09 0.53
CA ALA A 96 -9.10 18.96 -0.40
C ALA A 96 -10.61 19.04 -0.07
N ARG A 97 -11.22 17.94 0.37
CA ARG A 97 -12.64 17.87 0.79
C ARG A 97 -12.89 18.48 2.17
N SER A 98 -11.89 18.51 3.05
CA SER A 98 -12.02 19.09 4.40
C SER A 98 -11.85 20.62 4.42
N GLY A 99 -11.47 21.27 3.32
CA GLY A 99 -11.31 22.74 3.25
C GLY A 99 -10.15 23.31 4.07
N ALA A 100 -9.32 22.46 4.70
CA ALA A 100 -8.35 22.87 5.71
C ALA A 100 -7.05 23.52 5.17
N PHE A 101 -6.90 23.70 3.85
CA PHE A 101 -5.69 24.33 3.26
C PHE A 101 -5.98 25.52 2.34
N LYS A 102 -7.10 26.23 2.53
CA LYS A 102 -7.34 27.49 1.79
C LYS A 102 -6.63 28.71 2.42
N GLY A 103 -5.74 28.52 3.40
CA GLY A 103 -5.20 29.60 4.24
C GLY A 103 -3.69 29.88 4.17
N LEU A 104 -2.87 29.09 3.46
CA LEU A 104 -1.39 29.23 3.55
C LEU A 104 -0.69 29.73 2.28
N HIS A 105 -1.43 30.12 1.24
CA HIS A 105 -0.84 30.73 0.03
C HIS A 105 -0.85 32.27 0.02
N GLY A 106 -0.96 32.92 1.18
CA GLY A 106 -1.11 34.38 1.31
C GLY A 106 -0.06 35.11 2.16
N LEU A 107 1.09 34.50 2.49
CA LEU A 107 2.07 35.10 3.41
C LEU A 107 3.51 35.09 2.88
N ALA A 108 3.72 34.98 1.56
CA ALA A 108 5.04 35.12 0.95
C ALA A 108 5.29 36.48 0.27
N ASP A 109 4.28 37.35 0.13
CA ASP A 109 4.39 38.64 -0.57
C ASP A 109 4.12 39.86 0.34
N ALA A 110 4.55 39.81 1.60
CA ALA A 110 4.51 40.98 2.48
C ALA A 110 5.68 41.00 3.47
N SER A 111 6.87 41.36 2.99
CA SER A 111 7.81 42.33 3.57
C SER A 111 9.20 42.18 2.96
#